data_AF-A0A418XA74-F1
#
_entry.id   AF-A0A418XA74-F1
#
_cell.length_a   1.000
_cell.length_b   1.000
_cell.length_c   1.000
_cell.angle_alpha   90.00
_cell.angle_beta   90.00
_cell.angle_gamma   90.00
#
_symmetry.space_group_name_H-M   'P 1'
#
loop_
_entity.id
_entity.type
_entity.pdbx_description
1 polymer ?
#
loop_
_entity_poly.entity_id
_entity_poly.type
_entity_poly.pdbx_seq_one_letter_code
_entity_poly.pdbx_strand_id
1 'polypeptide(L)'
;NLEKKQQLVNKAKELADSTDWKKTGDKLIALQKEWKKVGTVPHKQGELLWKEFLDTCNKFFEARNKQNAGSRSEEHANLDKKRNIIAQLKELVVAEITDNDFQKKLKDFAKQYSAIGHVPFKEKD
;
A
#
# COMPACT_ATOMS: atom_id res chain seq x y z
N ASN A 1 -7.50 19.64 -28.92
CA ASN A 1 -7.27 19.48 -27.46
C ASN A 1 -8.33 18.61 -26.79
N LEU A 2 -9.63 18.80 -27.08
CA LEU A 2 -10.70 17.98 -26.49
C LEU A 2 -10.58 16.49 -26.82
N GLU A 3 -10.46 16.16 -28.10
CA GLU A 3 -10.36 14.78 -28.59
C GLU A 3 -9.15 14.03 -28.00
N LYS A 4 -8.01 14.73 -27.89
CA LYS A 4 -6.81 14.21 -27.20
C LYS A 4 -7.09 13.88 -25.73
N LYS A 5 -7.80 14.75 -25.00
CA LYS A 5 -8.19 14.48 -23.60
C LYS A 5 -9.13 13.30 -23.51
N GLN A 6 -10.10 13.20 -24.42
CA GLN A 6 -11.00 12.06 -24.48
C GLN A 6 -10.27 10.73 -24.74
N GLN A 7 -9.26 10.73 -25.62
CA GLN A 7 -8.40 9.56 -25.80
C GLN A 7 -7.58 9.21 -24.54
N LEU A 8 -7.13 10.20 -23.76
CA LEU A 8 -6.44 9.95 -22.49
C LEU A 8 -7.38 9.28 -21.46
N VAL A 9 -8.65 9.72 -21.39
CA VAL A 9 -9.66 9.06 -20.53
C VAL A 9 -9.92 7.64 -20.98
N ASN A 10 -10.08 7.41 -22.29
CA ASN A 10 -10.38 6.07 -22.79
C ASN A 10 -9.22 5.10 -22.52
N LYS A 11 -7.98 5.55 -22.76
CA LYS A 11 -6.77 4.78 -22.38
C LYS A 11 -6.71 4.50 -20.88
N ALA A 12 -7.07 5.46 -20.03
CA ALA A 12 -7.12 5.23 -18.59
C ALA A 12 -8.17 4.17 -18.21
N LYS A 13 -9.32 4.14 -18.90
CA LYS A 13 -10.38 3.12 -18.69
C LYS A 13 -9.89 1.74 -19.09
N GLU A 14 -9.33 1.59 -20.29
CA GLU A 14 -8.77 0.31 -20.75
C GLU A 14 -7.67 -0.22 -19.81
N LEU A 15 -6.91 0.70 -19.21
CA LEU A 15 -5.87 0.36 -18.27
C LEU A 15 -6.41 0.04 -16.86
N ALA A 16 -7.56 0.60 -16.45
CA ALA A 16 -8.12 0.39 -15.12
C ALA A 16 -8.58 -1.04 -14.85
N ASP A 17 -8.95 -1.79 -15.90
CA ASP A 17 -9.27 -3.22 -15.83
C ASP A 17 -8.02 -4.12 -15.82
N SER A 18 -6.83 -3.55 -16.01
CA SER A 18 -5.59 -4.31 -16.05
C SER A 18 -5.09 -4.67 -14.64
N THR A 19 -4.70 -5.93 -14.45
CA THR A 19 -4.15 -6.46 -13.19
C THR A 19 -2.66 -6.16 -12.98
N ASP A 20 -2.02 -5.53 -13.96
CA ASP A 20 -0.63 -5.09 -13.94
C ASP A 20 -0.47 -3.80 -13.11
N TRP A 21 -0.69 -3.86 -11.79
CA TRP A 21 -0.79 -2.69 -10.91
C TRP A 21 0.35 -1.67 -11.05
N LYS A 22 1.58 -2.17 -11.20
CA LYS A 22 2.80 -1.34 -11.26
C LYS A 22 2.93 -0.64 -12.61
N LYS A 23 2.76 -1.38 -13.72
CA LYS A 23 2.84 -0.82 -15.08
C LYS A 23 1.66 0.09 -15.38
N THR A 24 0.46 -0.31 -14.98
CA THR A 24 -0.74 0.49 -15.15
C THR A 24 -0.68 1.77 -14.34
N GLY A 25 -0.24 1.72 -13.08
CA GLY A 25 -0.05 2.93 -12.28
C GLY A 25 0.90 3.93 -12.92
N ASP A 26 2.04 3.47 -13.46
CA ASP A 26 3.00 4.32 -14.17
C ASP A 26 2.40 4.95 -15.44
N LYS A 27 1.66 4.15 -16.22
CA LYS A 27 0.92 4.64 -17.39
C LYS A 27 -0.14 5.68 -17.04
N LEU A 28 -0.92 5.48 -15.97
CA LEU A 28 -1.92 6.46 -15.51
C LEU A 28 -1.26 7.79 -15.11
N ILE A 29 -0.09 7.75 -14.46
CA ILE A 29 0.69 8.95 -14.12
C ILE A 29 1.20 9.65 -15.39
N ALA A 30 1.68 8.88 -16.38
CA ALA A 30 2.09 9.42 -17.67
C ALA A 30 0.92 10.10 -18.40
N LEU A 31 -0.27 9.48 -18.41
CA LEU A 31 -1.49 10.04 -18.98
C LEU A 31 -1.90 11.34 -18.26
N GLN A 32 -1.73 11.43 -16.93
CA GLN A 32 -2.00 12.65 -16.17
C GLN A 32 -1.02 13.78 -16.54
N LYS A 33 0.25 13.47 -16.81
CA LYS A 33 1.23 14.44 -17.31
C LYS A 33 0.89 14.90 -18.72
N GLU A 34 0.51 13.97 -19.61
CA GLU A 34 0.02 14.30 -20.95
C GLU A 34 -1.23 15.18 -20.89
N TRP A 35 -2.16 14.92 -19.97
CA TRP A 35 -3.36 15.74 -19.78
C TRP A 35 -3.04 17.21 -19.50
N LYS A 36 -2.06 17.47 -18.63
CA LYS A 36 -1.57 18.83 -18.35
C LYS A 36 -0.88 19.46 -19.57
N LYS A 37 -0.26 18.65 -20.43
CA LYS A 37 0.45 19.09 -21.64
C LYS A 37 -0.47 19.38 -22.83
N VAL A 38 -1.62 18.73 -22.92
CA VAL A 38 -2.60 18.87 -24.02
C VAL A 38 -3.26 20.27 -24.08
N GLY A 39 -3.07 21.13 -23.09
CA GLY A 39 -3.49 22.53 -23.11
C GLY A 39 -4.98 22.74 -22.78
N THR A 40 -5.42 24.01 -22.87
CA THR A 40 -6.78 24.40 -22.47
C THR A 40 -7.84 23.79 -23.39
N VAL A 41 -8.95 23.37 -22.79
CA VAL A 41 -10.17 22.87 -23.44
C VAL A 41 -11.36 23.58 -22.80
N PRO A 42 -12.54 23.60 -23.43
CA PRO A 42 -13.74 24.19 -22.85
C PRO A 42 -13.99 23.63 -21.44
N HIS A 43 -14.12 24.52 -20.45
CA HIS A 43 -14.12 24.17 -19.02
C HIS A 43 -15.12 23.05 -18.69
N LYS A 44 -16.36 23.16 -19.19
CA LYS A 44 -17.42 22.15 -19.02
C LYS A 44 -17.03 20.75 -19.47
N GLN A 45 -16.44 20.62 -20.65
CA GLN A 45 -16.08 19.30 -21.21
C GLN A 45 -14.77 18.78 -20.62
N GLY A 46 -13.83 19.69 -20.32
CA GLY A 46 -12.59 19.36 -19.62
C GLY A 46 -12.83 18.83 -18.21
N GLU A 47 -13.73 19.45 -17.45
CA GLU A 47 -14.13 18.97 -16.13
C GLU A 47 -14.80 17.61 -16.18
N LEU A 48 -15.74 17.39 -17.11
CA LEU A 48 -16.40 16.10 -17.28
C LEU A 48 -15.39 14.98 -17.55
N LEU A 49 -14.51 15.18 -18.52
CA LEU A 49 -13.49 14.20 -18.86
C LEU A 49 -12.46 14.04 -17.72
N TRP A 50 -12.14 15.11 -16.99
CA TRP A 50 -11.25 15.04 -15.82
C TRP A 50 -11.87 14.24 -14.68
N LYS A 51 -13.17 14.43 -14.44
CA LYS A 51 -13.93 13.68 -13.44
C LYS A 51 -14.00 12.20 -13.79
N GLU A 52 -14.24 11.85 -15.06
CA GLU A 52 -14.20 10.46 -15.52
C GLU A 52 -12.80 9.85 -15.40
N PHE A 53 -11.75 10.61 -15.74
CA PHE A 53 -10.36 10.17 -15.59
C PHE A 53 -10.02 9.87 -14.12
N LEU A 54 -10.44 10.76 -13.21
CA LEU A 54 -10.25 10.58 -11.78
C LEU A 54 -11.03 9.38 -11.23
N ASP A 55 -12.31 9.23 -11.59
CA ASP A 55 -13.13 8.08 -11.17
C ASP A 55 -12.50 6.74 -11.57
N THR A 56 -12.01 6.69 -12.81
CA THR A 56 -11.32 5.53 -13.37
C THR A 56 -10.02 5.21 -12.62
N CYS A 57 -9.19 6.23 -12.37
CA CYS A 57 -7.98 6.06 -11.58
C CYS A 57 -8.29 5.60 -10.16
N ASN A 58 -9.32 6.20 -9.53
CA ASN A 58 -9.70 5.89 -8.16
C ASN A 58 -10.16 4.44 -8.04
N LYS A 59 -11.01 3.94 -8.95
CA LYS A 59 -11.40 2.53 -9.01
C LYS A 59 -10.20 1.59 -9.13
N PHE A 60 -9.24 1.90 -9.99
CA PHE A 60 -8.03 1.10 -10.14
C PHE A 60 -7.18 1.09 -8.85
N PHE A 61 -6.95 2.26 -8.24
CA PHE A 61 -6.18 2.33 -6.99
C PHE A 61 -6.92 1.71 -5.81
N GLU A 62 -8.25 1.76 -5.78
CA GLU A 62 -9.07 1.11 -4.77
C GLU A 62 -9.03 -0.41 -4.93
N ALA A 63 -9.13 -0.94 -6.16
CA ALA A 63 -8.97 -2.36 -6.45
C ALA A 63 -7.56 -2.85 -6.09
N ARG A 64 -6.52 -2.08 -6.44
CA ARG A 64 -5.14 -2.33 -6.02
C ARG A 64 -5.01 -2.36 -4.51
N ASN A 65 -5.57 -1.35 -3.84
CA ASN A 65 -5.48 -1.22 -2.39
C ASN A 65 -6.25 -2.34 -1.71
N LYS A 66 -7.40 -2.77 -2.23
CA LYS A 66 -8.18 -3.91 -1.74
C LYS A 66 -7.42 -5.23 -1.89
N GLN A 67 -6.74 -5.43 -3.03
CA GLN A 67 -5.90 -6.61 -3.22
C GLN A 67 -4.67 -6.59 -2.31
N ASN A 68 -4.10 -5.41 -2.04
CA ASN A 68 -2.95 -5.24 -1.16
C ASN A 68 -3.34 -5.07 0.33
N ALA A 69 -4.62 -4.89 0.65
CA ALA A 69 -5.14 -4.74 2.01
C ALA A 69 -5.06 -6.06 2.77
N GLY A 70 -5.21 -7.19 2.08
CA GLY A 70 -4.93 -8.51 2.66
C GLY A 70 -3.48 -8.61 3.14
N SER A 71 -2.53 -8.17 2.31
CA SER A 71 -1.09 -8.17 2.66
C SER A 71 -0.74 -7.12 3.72
N ARG A 72 -1.32 -5.92 3.67
CA ARG A 72 -1.11 -4.88 4.71
C ARG A 72 -1.66 -5.27 6.07
N SER A 73 -2.81 -5.94 6.13
CA SER A 73 -3.38 -6.41 7.40
C SER A 73 -2.48 -7.47 8.03
N GLU A 74 -1.89 -8.36 7.23
CA GLU A 74 -0.97 -9.39 7.72
C GLU A 74 0.37 -8.79 8.15
N GLU A 75 0.93 -7.86 7.38
CA GLU A 75 2.15 -7.15 7.74
C GLU A 75 1.97 -6.29 9.01
N HIS A 76 0.83 -5.61 9.17
CA HIS A 76 0.52 -4.83 10.38
C HIS A 76 0.26 -5.76 11.59
N ALA A 77 -0.49 -6.85 11.42
CA ALA A 77 -0.65 -7.85 12.48
C ALA A 77 0.70 -8.49 12.88
N ASN A 78 1.62 -8.68 11.93
CA ASN A 78 2.98 -9.12 12.21
C ASN A 78 3.79 -8.06 12.97
N LEU A 79 3.59 -6.78 12.67
CA LEU A 79 4.21 -5.65 13.36
C LEU A 79 3.74 -5.56 14.83
N ASP A 80 2.44 -5.65 15.08
CA ASP A 80 1.85 -5.67 16.42
C ASP A 80 2.37 -6.85 17.25
N LYS A 81 2.44 -8.06 16.66
CA LYS A 81 3.00 -9.24 17.34
C LYS A 81 4.48 -9.05 17.68
N LYS A 82 5.29 -8.51 16.77
CA LYS A 82 6.72 -8.22 17.04
C LYS A 82 6.89 -7.14 18.11
N ARG A 83 6.08 -6.08 18.09
CA ARG A 83 6.08 -5.04 19.13
C ARG A 83 5.69 -5.58 20.49
N ASN A 84 4.68 -6.46 20.55
CA ASN A 84 4.25 -7.11 21.79
C ASN A 84 5.37 -7.99 22.38
N ILE A 85 6.02 -8.82 21.57
CA ILE A 85 7.18 -9.64 22.03
C ILE A 85 8.29 -8.75 22.58
N ILE A 86 8.60 -7.62 21.95
CA ILE A 86 9.62 -6.67 22.44
C ILE A 86 9.19 -6.05 23.78
N ALA A 87 7.90 -5.74 23.97
CA ALA A 87 7.38 -5.24 25.24
C ALA A 87 7.50 -6.30 26.36
N GLN A 88 7.08 -7.53 26.08
CA GLN A 88 7.19 -8.65 27.03
C GLN A 88 8.64 -8.97 27.38
N LEU A 89 9.58 -8.84 26.43
CA LEU A 89 11.02 -8.97 26.67
C LEU A 89 11.55 -7.86 27.59
N LYS A 90 11.08 -6.62 27.44
CA LYS A 90 11.44 -5.52 28.35
C LYS A 90 10.93 -5.76 29.77
N GLU A 91 9.70 -6.23 29.91
CA GLU A 91 9.14 -6.59 31.22
C GLU A 91 9.89 -7.77 31.86
N LEU A 92 10.31 -8.75 31.05
CA LEU A 92 11.10 -9.89 31.50
C LEU A 92 12.47 -9.53 32.08
N VAL A 93 13.11 -8.48 31.54
CA VAL A 93 14.40 -7.99 32.02
C VAL A 93 14.26 -7.30 33.39
N VAL A 94 13.09 -6.77 33.70
CA VAL A 94 12.78 -6.12 34.99
C VAL A 94 12.17 -7.11 35.99
N ALA A 95 11.63 -8.24 35.52
CA ALA A 95 11.05 -9.26 36.36
C ALA A 95 12.12 -10.03 37.15
N GLU A 96 11.95 -10.13 38.47
CA GLU A 96 12.78 -10.95 39.35
C GLU A 96 12.47 -12.44 39.15
N ILE A 97 13.01 -13.02 38.08
CA ILE A 97 12.89 -14.44 37.75
C ILE A 97 14.24 -15.13 37.76
N THR A 98 14.23 -16.45 37.97
CA THR A 98 15.45 -17.25 37.97
C THR A 98 16.07 -17.30 36.56
N ASP A 99 17.40 -17.38 36.51
CA ASP A 99 18.18 -17.36 35.25
C ASP A 99 17.72 -18.46 34.27
N ASN A 100 17.35 -19.63 34.79
CA ASN A 100 16.84 -20.74 33.98
C ASN A 100 15.46 -20.44 33.34
N ASP A 101 14.55 -19.81 34.09
CA ASP A 101 13.23 -19.40 33.58
C ASP A 101 13.36 -18.24 32.58
N PHE A 102 14.29 -17.32 32.83
CA PHE A 102 14.64 -16.23 31.92
C PHE A 102 15.17 -16.76 30.58
N GLN A 103 16.16 -17.67 30.62
CA GLN A 103 16.73 -18.31 29.43
C GLN A 103 15.68 -19.11 28.64
N LYS A 104 14.73 -19.77 29.32
CA LYS A 104 13.64 -20.52 28.69
C LYS A 104 12.65 -19.59 27.98
N LYS A 105 12.21 -18.51 28.65
CA LYS A 105 11.30 -17.52 28.06
C LYS A 105 11.96 -16.74 26.92
N LEU A 106 13.24 -16.40 27.04
CA LEU A 106 14.00 -15.74 25.97
C LEU A 106 14.07 -16.59 24.70
N LYS A 107 14.34 -17.89 24.83
CA LYS A 107 14.35 -18.83 23.68
C LYS A 107 12.98 -18.96 23.04
N ASP A 108 11.92 -18.97 23.85
CA ASP A 108 10.55 -19.04 23.35
C ASP A 108 10.17 -17.78 22.57
N PHE A 109 10.45 -16.58 23.12
CA PHE A 109 10.22 -15.31 22.45
C PHE A 109 11.07 -15.15 21.18
N ALA A 110 12.33 -15.61 21.17
CA ALA A 110 13.17 -15.61 19.97
C ALA A 110 12.58 -16.50 18.86
N LYS A 111 12.04 -17.68 19.21
CA LYS A 111 11.36 -18.57 18.27
C LYS A 111 10.11 -17.92 17.71
N GLN A 112 9.26 -17.34 18.56
CA GLN A 112 8.06 -16.62 18.14
C GLN A 112 8.39 -15.42 17.24
N TYR A 113 9.42 -14.63 17.57
CA TYR A 113 9.85 -13.48 16.78
C TYR A 113 10.34 -13.89 15.38
N SER A 114 11.11 -14.97 15.29
CA SER A 114 11.61 -15.52 14.03
C SER A 114 10.53 -16.18 13.17
N ALA A 115 9.44 -16.67 13.78
CA ALA A 115 8.31 -17.27 13.09
C ALA A 115 7.33 -16.22 12.54
N ILE A 116 7.33 -14.99 13.08
CA ILE A 116 6.53 -13.89 12.54
C ILE A 116 7.20 -13.38 11.25
N GLY A 117 6.47 -13.50 10.14
CA GLY A 117 6.90 -13.17 8.79
C GLY A 117 7.28 -11.69 8.56
N HIS A 118 7.24 -11.28 7.29
CA HIS A 118 7.69 -9.95 6.90
C HIS A 118 6.83 -8.85 7.56
N VAL A 119 7.49 -7.76 7.93
CA VAL A 119 6.90 -6.57 8.57
C VAL A 119 7.04 -5.38 7.61
N PRO A 120 6.14 -4.37 7.65
CA PRO A 120 6.17 -3.25 6.73
C PRO A 120 7.50 -2.51 6.89
N PHE A 121 8.27 -2.43 5.81
CA PHE A 121 9.62 -1.84 5.79
C PHE A 121 9.63 -0.34 6.16
N LYS A 122 8.45 0.29 6.23
CA LYS A 122 8.26 1.74 6.45
C LYS A 122 8.14 2.14 7.93
N GLU A 123 8.05 1.16 8.85
CA GLU A 123 7.96 1.37 10.30
C GLU A 123 9.12 0.67 11.05
N LYS A 124 10.24 0.44 10.35
CA LYS A 124 11.41 -0.27 10.89
C LYS A 124 12.37 0.61 11.69
N ASP A 125 12.01 1.88 11.90
CA ASP A 125 12.75 2.85 12.72
C ASP A 125 12.13 2.97 14.12
#